data_AF-A0A0G4FCK8-F1
#
_entry.id   AF-A0A0G4FCK8-F1
#
_cell.length_a   1.000
_cell.length_b   1.000
_cell.length_c   1.000
_cell.angle_alpha   90.00
_cell.angle_beta   90.00
_cell.angle_gamma   90.00
#
_symmetry.space_group_name_H-M   'P 1'
#
loop_
_entity.id
_entity.type
_entity.pdbx_description
1 polymer ?
#
loop_
_entity_poly.entity_id
_entity_poly.type
_entity_poly.pdbx_seq_one_letter_code
_entity_poly.pdbx_strand_id
1 'polypeptide(L)'
;MDYLAILKSIQNKRGRASPSAAATAFTLPKAYAIPSDDCSICRESLAEKTDICVKREVCEILSVIQGNTLASEAGSFPSGTRLPCPSCRQECDLIERIRKPVTSPLLPDQPGGPLRDVGVTEADGTAATWKASYYYFAALRDMDTAGSPYGAADTELTIMGCHMATAIARRAIAERFPKTADAASLEAFRWDGEAERLRAQLRQNEAKITACAESLKQMTGEEIRSVKPQKPCVFAEGSNVWVSGLVNRPEYNGLDGKVTAILPFHTDENKTDTVRHRVALSVGGIVLSLRGDTLHPDPGLPTALQGHKPSR
;
A
#
# COMPACT_ATOMS: atom_id res chain seq x y z
N MET A 1 -22.42 -7.37 21.08
CA MET A 1 -22.37 -7.99 19.74
C MET A 1 -21.11 -8.85 19.65
N ASP A 2 -21.22 -10.10 19.23
CA ASP A 2 -20.08 -11.03 19.15
C ASP A 2 -19.30 -10.79 17.86
N TYR A 3 -18.27 -9.94 17.93
CA TYR A 3 -17.42 -9.57 16.80
C TYR A 3 -16.70 -10.78 16.17
N LEU A 4 -16.45 -11.85 16.93
CA LEU A 4 -15.88 -13.09 16.41
C LEU A 4 -16.83 -13.79 15.44
N ALA A 5 -18.15 -13.70 15.65
CA ALA A 5 -19.15 -14.27 14.76
C ALA A 5 -19.23 -13.51 13.43
N ILE A 6 -19.09 -12.17 13.44
CA ILE A 6 -19.04 -11.35 12.23
C ILE A 6 -17.76 -11.64 11.43
N LEU A 7 -16.61 -11.76 12.10
CA LEU A 7 -15.33 -12.07 11.46
C LEU A 7 -15.29 -13.47 10.86
N LYS A 8 -15.82 -14.48 11.56
CA LYS A 8 -15.99 -15.84 11.03
C LYS A 8 -16.95 -15.85 9.83
N SER A 9 -18.01 -15.03 9.86
CA SER A 9 -18.93 -14.86 8.73
C SER A 9 -18.26 -14.23 7.51
N ILE A 10 -17.40 -13.22 7.69
CA ILE A 10 -16.63 -12.58 6.61
C ILE A 10 -15.59 -13.55 6.02
N GLN A 11 -14.88 -14.31 6.87
CA GLN A 11 -13.95 -15.35 6.42
C GLN A 11 -14.66 -16.50 5.69
N ASN A 12 -15.79 -16.99 6.21
CA ASN A 12 -16.57 -18.06 5.59
C ASN A 12 -17.23 -17.62 4.27
N LYS A 13 -17.61 -16.34 4.12
CA LYS A 13 -18.10 -15.79 2.85
C LYS A 13 -16.99 -15.62 1.81
N ARG A 14 -15.74 -15.39 2.22
CA ARG A 14 -14.56 -15.40 1.32
C ARG A 14 -14.04 -16.81 1.01
N GLY A 15 -14.39 -17.81 1.83
CA GLY A 15 -14.08 -19.23 1.61
C GLY A 15 -14.87 -19.90 0.48
N ARG A 16 -15.90 -19.25 -0.08
CA ARG A 16 -16.51 -19.61 -1.37
C ARG A 16 -16.03 -18.66 -2.47
N ALA A 17 -14.71 -18.51 -2.60
CA ALA A 17 -14.17 -18.17 -3.91
C ALA A 17 -14.46 -19.38 -4.81
N SER A 18 -15.27 -19.20 -5.86
CA SER A 18 -15.17 -20.04 -7.06
C SER A 18 -13.69 -20.23 -7.38
N PRO A 19 -13.25 -21.38 -7.94
CA PRO A 19 -11.88 -21.56 -8.37
C PRO A 19 -11.54 -20.39 -9.30
N SER A 20 -10.86 -19.40 -8.74
CA SER A 20 -10.37 -18.23 -9.44
C SER A 20 -9.40 -18.83 -10.42
N ALA A 21 -9.79 -18.86 -11.70
CA ALA A 21 -8.90 -19.17 -12.80
C ALA A 21 -7.58 -18.49 -12.47
N ALA A 22 -6.53 -19.29 -12.29
CA ALA A 22 -5.24 -18.86 -11.74
C ALA A 22 -4.95 -17.46 -12.22
N ALA A 23 -5.12 -16.46 -11.34
CA ALA A 23 -4.95 -15.07 -11.71
C ALA A 23 -3.52 -14.98 -12.22
N THR A 24 -3.37 -14.89 -13.54
CA THR A 24 -2.08 -14.85 -14.21
C THR A 24 -1.31 -13.73 -13.53
N ALA A 25 -0.15 -14.04 -12.98
CA ALA A 25 0.71 -13.04 -12.37
C ALA A 25 0.92 -11.93 -13.41
N PHE A 26 0.31 -10.77 -13.20
CA PHE A 26 0.45 -9.65 -14.11
C PHE A 26 1.61 -8.80 -13.59
N THR A 27 2.56 -8.55 -14.47
CA THR A 27 3.71 -7.70 -14.16
C THR A 27 3.35 -6.26 -14.48
N LEU A 28 3.75 -5.33 -13.62
CA LEU A 28 3.51 -3.91 -13.85
C LEU A 28 4.25 -3.45 -15.13
N PRO A 29 3.58 -2.72 -16.05
CA PRO A 29 4.18 -2.34 -17.33
C PRO A 29 5.47 -1.53 -17.17
N LYS A 30 6.51 -1.79 -17.96
CA LYS A 30 7.74 -0.96 -17.95
C LYS A 30 7.64 0.26 -18.86
N ALA A 31 6.67 0.25 -19.77
CA ALA A 31 6.44 1.30 -20.73
C ALA A 31 4.94 1.54 -20.91
N TYR A 32 4.59 2.78 -21.26
CA TYR A 32 3.23 3.20 -21.58
C TYR A 32 3.22 3.99 -22.88
N ALA A 33 2.10 3.97 -23.58
CA ALA A 33 1.81 4.88 -24.68
C ALA A 33 0.70 5.83 -24.22
N ILE A 34 0.96 7.13 -24.27
CA ILE A 34 -0.06 8.13 -23.97
C ILE A 34 -0.97 8.23 -25.20
N PRO A 35 -2.27 7.94 -25.08
CA PRO A 35 -3.17 8.03 -26.22
C PRO A 35 -3.30 9.50 -26.66
N SER A 36 -3.48 9.70 -27.96
CA SER A 36 -3.89 10.99 -28.54
C SER A 36 -5.35 11.33 -28.24
N ASP A 37 -6.11 10.37 -27.72
CA ASP A 37 -7.53 10.50 -27.42
C ASP A 37 -7.80 11.36 -26.19
N ASP A 38 -9.08 11.73 -26.04
CA ASP A 38 -9.56 12.46 -24.87
C ASP A 38 -9.84 11.51 -23.69
N CYS A 39 -9.70 12.05 -22.48
CA CYS A 39 -10.13 11.41 -21.25
C CYS A 39 -11.61 10.99 -21.36
N SER A 40 -11.90 9.72 -21.07
CA SER A 40 -13.26 9.18 -21.27
C SER A 40 -14.31 9.83 -20.37
N ILE A 41 -13.85 10.47 -19.29
CA ILE A 41 -14.67 11.12 -18.29
C ILE A 41 -14.90 12.60 -18.61
N CYS A 42 -13.83 13.41 -18.63
CA CYS A 42 -13.93 14.87 -18.77
C CYS A 42 -13.83 15.38 -20.20
N ARG A 43 -13.47 14.51 -21.16
CA ARG A 43 -13.29 14.85 -22.57
C ARG A 43 -12.16 15.84 -22.87
N GLU A 44 -11.25 16.04 -21.93
CA GLU A 44 -10.01 16.79 -22.17
C GLU A 44 -8.93 15.88 -22.79
N SER A 45 -8.09 16.43 -23.67
CA SER A 45 -7.00 15.69 -24.29
C SER A 45 -6.01 15.14 -23.26
N LEU A 46 -5.68 13.85 -23.37
CA LEU A 46 -4.68 13.20 -22.53
C LEU A 46 -3.24 13.55 -22.94
N ALA A 47 -3.03 13.89 -24.21
CA ALA A 47 -1.71 14.23 -24.77
C ALA A 47 -1.04 15.41 -24.07
N GLU A 48 -1.83 16.37 -23.58
CA GLU A 48 -1.34 17.59 -22.92
C GLU A 48 -1.12 17.42 -21.42
N LYS A 49 -1.45 16.26 -20.85
CA LYS A 49 -1.45 16.05 -19.40
C LYS A 49 -0.12 15.53 -18.91
N THR A 50 0.30 16.07 -17.77
CA THR A 50 1.56 15.72 -17.10
C THR A 50 1.36 14.80 -15.90
N ASP A 51 0.11 14.50 -15.54
CA ASP A 51 -0.27 13.65 -14.41
C ASP A 51 -1.51 12.84 -14.80
N ILE A 52 -1.28 11.56 -15.08
CA ILE A 52 -2.31 10.63 -15.56
C ILE A 52 -2.40 9.42 -14.64
N CYS A 53 -3.56 8.79 -14.69
CA CYS A 53 -3.86 7.56 -14.01
C CYS A 53 -4.09 6.46 -15.05
N VAL A 54 -3.45 5.31 -14.88
CA VAL A 54 -3.65 4.12 -15.70
C VAL A 54 -4.37 3.05 -14.89
N LYS A 55 -5.44 2.52 -15.48
CA LYS A 55 -6.25 1.42 -14.94
C LYS A 55 -6.42 0.35 -16.00
N ARG A 56 -5.67 -0.75 -15.89
CA ARG A 56 -5.71 -1.87 -16.86
C ARG A 56 -5.66 -1.35 -18.30
N GLU A 57 -4.62 -0.59 -18.61
CA GLU A 57 -4.33 0.00 -19.94
C GLU A 57 -5.19 1.21 -20.33
N VAL A 58 -6.22 1.57 -19.56
CA VAL A 58 -6.98 2.81 -19.80
C VAL A 58 -6.31 3.98 -19.08
N CYS A 59 -5.98 5.03 -19.84
CA CYS A 59 -5.46 6.30 -19.32
C CYS A 59 -6.60 7.27 -19.02
N GLU A 60 -6.55 7.90 -17.84
CA GLU A 60 -7.52 8.88 -17.37
C GLU A 60 -6.79 10.01 -16.63
N ILE A 61 -7.43 11.17 -16.50
CA ILE A 61 -6.87 12.27 -15.69
C ILE A 61 -7.06 11.96 -14.21
N LEU A 62 -5.99 12.08 -13.42
CA LEU A 62 -6.01 11.75 -12.00
C LEU A 62 -7.00 12.63 -11.22
N SER A 63 -6.97 13.96 -11.44
CA SER A 63 -7.86 14.91 -10.75
C SER A 63 -9.33 14.63 -11.05
N VAL A 64 -9.65 14.13 -12.24
CA VAL A 64 -11.00 13.75 -12.65
C VAL A 64 -11.44 12.47 -11.95
N ILE A 65 -10.54 11.50 -11.76
CA ILE A 65 -10.83 10.31 -10.97
C ILE A 65 -11.06 10.67 -9.50
N GLN A 66 -10.25 11.56 -8.94
CA GLN A 66 -10.44 12.07 -7.58
C GLN A 66 -11.79 12.80 -7.46
N GLY A 67 -12.09 13.74 -8.37
CA GLY A 67 -13.34 14.48 -8.39
C GLY A 67 -14.59 13.62 -8.58
N ASN A 68 -14.56 12.65 -9.50
CA ASN A 68 -15.68 11.70 -9.69
C ASN A 68 -15.93 10.82 -8.47
N THR A 69 -14.85 10.46 -7.78
CA THR A 69 -14.96 9.70 -6.55
C THR A 69 -15.74 10.49 -5.50
N LEU A 70 -15.46 11.79 -5.36
CA LEU A 70 -16.16 12.68 -4.45
C LEU A 70 -17.61 12.95 -4.89
N ALA A 71 -17.84 13.17 -6.19
CA ALA A 71 -19.19 13.40 -6.71
C ALA A 71 -20.12 12.18 -6.56
N SER A 72 -19.57 10.95 -6.56
CA SER A 72 -20.34 9.74 -6.31
C SER A 72 -20.94 9.68 -4.89
N GLU A 73 -20.33 10.35 -3.92
CA GLU A 73 -20.80 10.42 -2.54
C GLU A 73 -21.94 11.43 -2.35
N ALA A 74 -22.09 12.37 -3.30
CA ALA A 74 -23.13 13.41 -3.29
C ALA A 74 -24.49 12.99 -3.87
N GLY A 75 -24.67 11.71 -4.25
CA GLY A 75 -26.02 11.12 -4.42
C GLY A 75 -26.49 10.76 -5.84
N SER A 76 -25.63 10.67 -6.85
CA SER A 76 -26.05 10.35 -8.23
C SER A 76 -25.38 9.12 -8.88
N PHE A 77 -24.51 8.42 -8.16
CA PHE A 77 -23.93 7.16 -8.64
C PHE A 77 -24.37 6.03 -7.71
N PRO A 78 -24.65 4.82 -8.25
CA PRO A 78 -25.07 3.69 -7.44
C PRO A 78 -24.06 3.47 -6.31
N SER A 79 -24.56 3.58 -5.10
CA SER A 79 -23.82 3.47 -3.84
C SER A 79 -23.06 2.14 -3.79
N GLY A 80 -21.76 2.16 -4.04
CA GLY A 80 -20.95 0.96 -3.91
C GLY A 80 -19.82 0.88 -4.90
N THR A 81 -18.64 1.27 -4.41
CA THR A 81 -17.37 0.57 -4.64
C THR A 81 -16.87 0.44 -6.08
N ARG A 82 -15.83 1.24 -6.36
CA ARG A 82 -14.82 1.06 -7.42
C ARG A 82 -15.30 1.55 -8.78
N LEU A 83 -14.55 2.49 -9.39
CA LEU A 83 -14.76 2.88 -10.78
C LEU A 83 -14.34 1.68 -11.66
N PRO A 84 -15.29 0.94 -12.26
CA PRO A 84 -14.92 -0.20 -13.09
C PRO A 84 -14.12 0.31 -14.29
N CYS A 85 -13.16 -0.48 -14.76
CA CYS A 85 -12.46 -0.17 -16.01
C CYS A 85 -13.51 0.05 -17.12
N PRO A 86 -13.51 1.18 -17.84
CA PRO A 86 -14.54 1.46 -18.84
C PRO A 86 -14.55 0.41 -19.96
N SER A 87 -13.38 -0.19 -20.25
CA SER A 87 -13.23 -1.21 -21.29
C SER A 87 -13.71 -2.59 -20.85
N CYS A 88 -13.23 -3.11 -19.70
CA CYS A 88 -13.50 -4.51 -19.31
C CYS A 88 -14.55 -4.65 -18.20
N ARG A 89 -15.04 -3.54 -17.64
CA ARG A 89 -15.96 -3.46 -16.49
C ARG A 89 -15.48 -4.14 -15.20
N GLN A 90 -14.27 -4.71 -15.20
CA GLN A 90 -13.69 -5.31 -14.01
C GLN A 90 -13.20 -4.24 -13.05
N GLU A 91 -13.25 -4.58 -11.78
CA GLU A 91 -12.74 -3.73 -10.71
C GLU A 91 -11.22 -3.61 -10.78
N CYS A 92 -10.72 -2.39 -10.59
CA CYS A 92 -9.29 -2.09 -10.50
C CYS A 92 -8.97 -1.67 -9.07
N ASP A 93 -8.33 -2.56 -8.32
CA ASP A 93 -7.90 -2.29 -6.96
C ASP A 93 -6.55 -1.58 -6.88
N LEU A 94 -5.74 -1.68 -7.94
CA LEU A 94 -4.49 -0.96 -8.10
C LEU A 94 -4.67 0.13 -9.16
N ILE A 95 -4.24 1.33 -8.80
CA ILE A 95 -4.17 2.48 -9.68
C ILE A 95 -2.71 2.85 -9.87
N GLU A 96 -2.32 3.05 -11.13
CA GLU A 96 -0.99 3.48 -11.49
C GLU A 96 -1.04 4.97 -11.84
N ARG A 97 -0.34 5.82 -11.09
CA ARG A 97 -0.21 7.24 -11.41
C ARG A 97 1.11 7.45 -12.13
N ILE A 98 1.07 8.03 -13.33
CA ILE A 98 2.25 8.32 -14.14
C ILE A 98 2.38 9.84 -14.30
N ARG A 99 3.56 10.36 -13.98
CA ARG A 99 3.84 11.79 -13.97
C ARG A 99 5.06 12.13 -14.80
N LYS A 100 4.94 13.16 -15.64
CA LYS A 100 6.08 13.76 -16.34
C LYS A 100 7.05 14.33 -15.29
N PRO A 101 8.38 14.14 -15.44
CA PRO A 101 9.33 14.73 -14.52
C PRO A 101 9.20 16.25 -14.57
N VAL A 102 9.01 16.86 -13.40
CA VAL A 102 9.02 18.32 -13.24
C VAL A 102 10.35 18.76 -12.65
N THR A 103 10.73 20.00 -12.87
CA THR A 103 11.99 20.59 -12.35
C THR A 103 12.05 20.62 -10.82
N SER A 104 10.90 20.58 -10.15
CA SER A 104 10.80 20.44 -8.70
C SER A 104 10.82 18.97 -8.26
N PRO A 105 11.44 18.63 -7.12
CA PRO A 105 11.35 17.29 -6.59
C PRO A 105 9.89 16.92 -6.36
N LEU A 106 9.44 15.83 -6.98
CA LEU A 106 8.13 15.27 -6.74
C LEU A 106 8.08 14.84 -5.26
N LEU A 107 7.22 15.48 -4.47
CA LEU A 107 6.98 15.05 -3.11
C LEU A 107 6.38 13.64 -3.13
N PRO A 108 6.87 12.71 -2.29
CA PRO A 108 6.22 11.44 -2.07
C PRO A 108 4.80 11.69 -1.57
N ASP A 109 3.82 11.12 -2.26
CA ASP A 109 2.45 11.12 -1.80
C ASP A 109 2.30 10.01 -0.75
N GLN A 110 1.73 10.30 0.42
CA GLN A 110 1.74 9.38 1.56
C GLN A 110 1.10 8.00 1.26
N PRO A 111 -0.07 7.91 0.58
CA PRO A 111 -0.59 6.62 0.11
C PRO A 111 0.10 6.10 -1.17
N GLY A 112 0.87 6.95 -1.85
CA GLY A 112 1.58 6.61 -3.06
C GLY A 112 2.76 5.67 -2.81
N GLY A 113 2.92 4.70 -3.70
CA GLY A 113 4.12 3.84 -3.71
C GLY A 113 5.41 4.58 -4.07
N PRO A 114 6.57 3.93 -3.89
CA PRO A 114 7.84 4.48 -4.31
C PRO A 114 7.82 4.81 -5.81
N LEU A 115 8.40 5.95 -6.16
CA LEU A 115 8.47 6.40 -7.55
C LEU A 115 9.47 5.52 -8.31
N ARG A 116 9.05 5.02 -9.47
CA ARG A 116 9.94 4.32 -10.42
C ARG A 116 9.95 5.00 -11.76
N ASP A 117 11.05 4.84 -12.49
CA ASP A 117 11.13 5.26 -13.88
C ASP A 117 10.38 4.30 -14.80
N VAL A 118 9.64 4.87 -15.74
CA VAL A 118 8.92 4.14 -16.78
C VAL A 118 9.13 4.82 -18.13
N GLY A 119 9.25 4.00 -19.18
CA GLY A 119 9.27 4.52 -20.54
C GLY A 119 7.88 5.04 -20.92
N VAL A 120 7.83 6.18 -21.60
CA VAL A 120 6.57 6.74 -22.11
C VAL A 120 6.77 7.11 -23.57
N THR A 121 5.89 6.62 -24.45
CA THR A 121 5.73 7.17 -25.79
C THR A 121 4.65 8.24 -25.70
N GLU A 122 5.03 9.51 -25.88
CA GLU A 122 4.10 10.63 -25.89
C GLU A 122 3.23 10.59 -27.16
N ALA A 123 2.14 11.35 -27.19
CA ALA A 123 1.16 11.29 -28.27
C ALA A 123 1.73 11.69 -29.65
N ASP A 124 2.81 12.47 -29.67
CA ASP A 124 3.56 12.85 -30.88
C ASP A 124 4.57 11.77 -31.33
N GLY A 125 4.63 10.63 -30.63
CA GLY A 125 5.54 9.53 -30.89
C GLY A 125 6.91 9.68 -30.23
N THR A 126 7.17 10.76 -29.47
CA THR A 126 8.45 10.96 -28.79
C THR A 126 8.61 10.01 -27.60
N ALA A 127 9.82 9.50 -27.40
CA ALA A 127 10.15 8.67 -26.25
C ALA A 127 10.64 9.54 -25.08
N ALA A 128 10.04 9.35 -23.91
CA ALA A 128 10.38 10.04 -22.67
C ALA A 128 10.49 9.04 -21.50
N THR A 129 11.05 9.50 -20.37
CA THR A 129 11.04 8.76 -19.10
C THR A 129 10.21 9.52 -18.09
N TRP A 130 9.16 8.89 -17.57
CA TRP A 130 8.24 9.45 -16.59
C TRP A 130 8.35 8.69 -15.25
N LYS A 131 7.73 9.22 -14.20
CA LYS A 131 7.68 8.58 -12.88
C LYS A 131 6.33 7.91 -12.65
N ALA A 132 6.33 6.62 -12.33
CA ALA A 132 5.13 5.88 -11.92
C ALA A 132 5.08 5.68 -10.40
N SER A 133 3.88 5.71 -9.84
CA SER A 133 3.57 5.40 -8.43
C SER A 133 2.24 4.65 -8.35
N TYR A 134 2.00 3.98 -7.23
CA TYR A 134 0.90 3.03 -7.09
C TYR A 134 0.02 3.32 -5.89
N TYR A 135 -1.28 3.31 -6.13
CA TYR A 135 -2.30 3.59 -5.14
C TYR A 135 -3.26 2.42 -5.07
N TYR A 136 -3.69 2.10 -3.85
CA TYR A 136 -4.86 1.29 -3.69
C TYR A 136 -6.07 2.16 -4.04
N PHE A 137 -7.03 1.64 -4.81
CA PHE A 137 -8.15 2.43 -5.31
C PHE A 137 -8.87 3.23 -4.22
N ALA A 138 -9.09 2.60 -3.06
CA ALA A 138 -9.78 3.26 -1.96
C ALA A 138 -8.97 4.45 -1.39
N ALA A 139 -7.64 4.50 -1.58
CA ALA A 139 -6.85 5.66 -1.17
C ALA A 139 -7.27 6.94 -1.88
N LEU A 140 -7.74 6.87 -3.13
CA LEU A 140 -8.25 8.05 -3.83
C LEU A 140 -9.62 8.52 -3.32
N ARG A 141 -10.36 7.65 -2.62
CA ARG A 141 -11.62 8.01 -1.96
C ARG A 141 -11.39 8.59 -0.58
N ASP A 142 -10.46 8.00 0.14
CA ASP A 142 -10.34 8.20 1.58
C ASP A 142 -9.44 9.38 1.98
N MET A 143 -8.80 10.03 1.01
CA MET A 143 -7.97 11.23 1.25
C MET A 143 -8.77 12.39 1.85
N ASP A 144 -10.06 12.50 1.54
CA ASP A 144 -10.93 13.56 2.08
C ASP A 144 -11.82 13.10 3.24
N THR A 145 -12.12 11.80 3.36
CA THR A 145 -12.94 11.25 4.46
C THR A 145 -12.14 10.93 5.73
N ALA A 146 -10.81 11.04 5.69
CA ALA A 146 -9.94 10.98 6.87
C ALA A 146 -10.31 12.03 7.95
N GLY A 147 -11.04 13.09 7.57
CA GLY A 147 -11.65 14.09 8.48
C GLY A 147 -13.16 13.94 8.70
N SER A 148 -13.78 12.84 8.26
CA SER A 148 -15.23 12.61 8.39
C SER A 148 -15.65 12.48 9.87
N PRO A 149 -16.82 13.01 10.29
CA PRO A 149 -17.23 13.16 11.69
C PRO A 149 -17.74 11.84 12.29
N TYR A 150 -16.89 10.82 12.29
CA TYR A 150 -17.14 9.59 13.03
C TYR A 150 -16.91 9.82 14.52
N GLY A 151 -17.75 9.23 15.37
CA GLY A 151 -17.52 9.25 16.81
C GLY A 151 -16.23 8.50 17.18
N ALA A 152 -15.77 8.67 18.42
CA ALA A 152 -14.57 7.99 18.91
C ALA A 152 -14.63 6.46 18.69
N ALA A 153 -15.76 5.82 19.01
CA ALA A 153 -15.94 4.37 18.85
C ALA A 153 -15.80 3.89 17.38
N ASP A 154 -16.34 4.64 16.42
CA ASP A 154 -16.23 4.32 14.99
C ASP A 154 -14.78 4.49 14.48
N THR A 155 -14.07 5.49 15.03
CA THR A 155 -12.68 5.76 14.70
C THR A 155 -11.76 4.65 15.25
N GLU A 156 -11.99 4.19 16.49
CA GLU A 156 -11.30 3.03 17.06
C GLU A 156 -11.57 1.75 16.27
N LEU A 157 -12.82 1.52 15.87
CA LEU A 157 -13.21 0.39 15.04
C LEU A 157 -12.50 0.43 13.66
N THR A 158 -12.34 1.62 13.10
CA THR A 158 -11.61 1.84 11.84
C THR A 158 -10.13 1.51 11.99
N ILE A 159 -9.48 1.96 13.07
CA ILE A 159 -8.08 1.62 13.39
C ILE A 159 -7.92 0.11 13.53
N MET A 160 -8.81 -0.55 14.29
CA MET A 160 -8.78 -2.00 14.45
C MET A 160 -8.94 -2.73 13.10
N GLY A 161 -9.90 -2.30 12.28
CA GLY A 161 -10.10 -2.85 10.94
C GLY A 161 -8.87 -2.71 10.04
N CYS A 162 -8.21 -1.56 10.08
CA CYS A 162 -6.98 -1.30 9.32
C CYS A 162 -5.81 -2.18 9.81
N HIS A 163 -5.65 -2.39 11.11
CA HIS A 163 -4.63 -3.32 11.64
C HIS A 163 -4.88 -4.76 11.17
N MET A 164 -6.13 -5.23 11.19
CA MET A 164 -6.48 -6.56 10.69
C MET A 164 -6.20 -6.70 9.19
N ALA A 165 -6.61 -5.71 8.39
CA ALA A 165 -6.37 -5.69 6.95
C ALA A 165 -4.86 -5.69 6.64
N THR A 166 -4.07 -4.97 7.43
CA THR A 166 -2.60 -4.93 7.33
C THR A 166 -1.99 -6.30 7.60
N ALA A 167 -2.41 -6.99 8.68
CA ALA A 167 -1.93 -8.34 8.98
C ALA A 167 -2.25 -9.35 7.85
N ILE A 168 -3.47 -9.28 7.29
CA ILE A 168 -3.88 -10.14 6.16
C ILE A 168 -3.02 -9.85 4.92
N ALA A 169 -2.81 -8.57 4.59
CA ALA A 169 -2.03 -8.19 3.42
C ALA A 169 -0.56 -8.60 3.54
N ARG A 170 0.07 -8.42 4.71
CA ARG A 170 1.45 -8.87 4.98
C ARG A 170 1.61 -10.37 4.78
N ARG A 171 0.68 -11.18 5.33
CA ARG A 171 0.69 -12.63 5.13
C ARG A 171 0.56 -13.01 3.66
N ALA A 172 -0.33 -12.36 2.92
CA ALA A 172 -0.50 -12.61 1.49
C ALA A 172 0.76 -12.22 0.67
N ILE A 173 1.46 -11.15 1.04
CA ILE A 173 2.75 -10.78 0.43
C ILE A 173 3.81 -11.87 0.73
N ALA A 174 3.88 -12.34 1.98
CA ALA A 174 4.83 -13.40 2.36
C ALA A 174 4.56 -14.72 1.63
N GLU A 175 3.30 -15.12 1.45
CA GLU A 175 2.90 -16.32 0.70
C GLU A 175 3.26 -16.22 -0.80
N ARG A 176 3.32 -14.99 -1.34
CA ARG A 176 3.75 -14.72 -2.72
C ARG A 176 5.26 -14.54 -2.87
N PHE A 177 5.99 -14.38 -1.76
CA PHE A 177 7.42 -14.16 -1.81
C PHE A 177 8.12 -15.35 -2.49
N PRO A 178 9.09 -15.11 -3.40
CA PRO A 178 9.73 -16.19 -4.12
C PRO A 178 10.46 -17.14 -3.17
N LYS A 179 10.29 -18.45 -3.39
CA LYS A 179 10.93 -19.50 -2.58
C LYS A 179 12.46 -19.43 -2.68
N THR A 180 12.96 -19.08 -3.85
CA THR A 180 14.38 -18.79 -4.09
C THR A 180 14.59 -17.28 -4.15
N ALA A 181 15.47 -16.76 -3.31
CA ALA A 181 15.78 -15.33 -3.28
C ALA A 181 16.90 -14.97 -4.26
N ASP A 182 16.90 -15.58 -5.44
CA ASP A 182 17.80 -15.22 -6.53
C ASP A 182 17.39 -13.87 -7.15
N ALA A 183 18.33 -13.22 -7.86
CA ALA A 183 18.13 -11.87 -8.39
C ALA A 183 16.96 -11.78 -9.40
N ALA A 184 16.74 -12.83 -10.21
CA ALA A 184 15.68 -12.82 -11.22
C ALA A 184 14.30 -12.94 -10.55
N SER A 185 14.17 -13.82 -9.57
CA SER A 185 12.94 -14.03 -8.81
C SER A 185 12.57 -12.79 -7.97
N LEU A 186 13.56 -12.12 -7.37
CA LEU A 186 13.33 -10.87 -6.64
C LEU A 186 12.92 -9.72 -7.56
N GLU A 187 13.54 -9.60 -8.75
CA GLU A 187 13.18 -8.57 -9.72
C GLU A 187 11.77 -8.80 -10.30
N ALA A 188 11.38 -10.06 -10.53
CA ALA A 188 10.00 -10.39 -10.92
C ALA A 188 9.00 -10.03 -9.80
N PHE A 189 9.31 -10.38 -8.55
CA PHE A 189 8.46 -10.08 -7.39
C PHE A 189 8.38 -8.59 -7.05
N ARG A 190 9.43 -7.84 -7.37
CA ARG A 190 9.47 -6.37 -7.22
C ARG A 190 8.33 -5.71 -7.96
N TRP A 191 8.01 -6.21 -9.15
CA TRP A 191 6.99 -5.65 -10.05
C TRP A 191 5.77 -6.56 -10.25
N ASP A 192 5.57 -7.53 -9.35
CA ASP A 192 4.34 -8.32 -9.30
C ASP A 192 3.17 -7.40 -8.94
N GLY A 193 2.21 -7.27 -9.85
CA GLY A 193 1.12 -6.31 -9.70
C GLY A 193 0.19 -6.61 -8.53
N GLU A 194 0.04 -7.89 -8.18
CA GLU A 194 -0.76 -8.28 -7.02
C GLU A 194 -0.03 -8.06 -5.69
N ALA A 195 1.28 -8.31 -5.63
CA ALA A 195 2.11 -7.92 -4.50
C ALA A 195 2.10 -6.39 -4.32
N GLU A 196 2.20 -5.63 -5.41
CA GLU A 196 2.14 -4.16 -5.32
C GLU A 196 0.74 -3.66 -4.92
N ARG A 197 -0.34 -4.33 -5.36
CA ARG A 197 -1.70 -4.05 -4.86
C ARG A 197 -1.78 -4.20 -3.34
N LEU A 198 -1.21 -5.27 -2.80
CA LEU A 198 -1.16 -5.52 -1.35
C LEU A 198 -0.29 -4.48 -0.63
N ARG A 199 0.88 -4.13 -1.17
CA ARG A 199 1.74 -3.05 -0.62
C ARG A 199 1.04 -1.70 -0.63
N ALA A 200 0.29 -1.39 -1.69
CA ALA A 200 -0.51 -0.17 -1.76
C ALA A 200 -1.63 -0.15 -0.72
N GLN A 201 -2.25 -1.30 -0.45
CA GLN A 201 -3.23 -1.46 0.63
C GLN A 201 -2.59 -1.23 2.01
N LEU A 202 -1.36 -1.70 2.24
CA LEU A 202 -0.63 -1.43 3.50
C LEU A 202 -0.45 0.08 3.72
N ARG A 203 0.08 0.79 2.72
CA ARG A 203 0.30 2.25 2.80
C ARG A 203 -1.00 3.01 3.07
N GLN A 204 -2.09 2.62 2.41
CA GLN A 204 -3.40 3.22 2.66
C GLN A 204 -3.87 2.98 4.10
N ASN A 205 -3.76 1.75 4.60
CA ASN A 205 -4.16 1.44 5.97
C ASN A 205 -3.32 2.22 7.00
N GLU A 206 -2.02 2.39 6.76
CA GLU A 206 -1.14 3.20 7.62
C GLU A 206 -1.56 4.67 7.63
N ALA A 207 -1.82 5.26 6.45
CA ALA A 207 -2.30 6.63 6.34
C ALA A 207 -3.63 6.81 7.09
N LYS A 208 -4.56 5.84 6.95
CA LYS A 208 -5.83 5.84 7.69
C LYS A 208 -5.66 5.73 9.19
N ILE A 209 -4.84 4.80 9.67
CA ILE A 209 -4.57 4.64 11.12
C ILE A 209 -4.01 5.95 11.68
N THR A 210 -3.09 6.58 10.95
CA THR A 210 -2.49 7.86 11.34
C THR A 210 -3.56 8.95 11.49
N ALA A 211 -4.36 9.16 10.45
CA ALA A 211 -5.40 10.19 10.47
C ALA A 211 -6.49 9.91 11.53
N CYS A 212 -6.94 8.66 11.65
CA CYS A 212 -7.92 8.26 12.66
C CYS A 212 -7.41 8.51 14.09
N ALA A 213 -6.14 8.22 14.36
CA ALA A 213 -5.61 8.43 15.70
C ALA A 213 -5.35 9.90 16.01
N GLU A 214 -4.99 10.72 15.01
CA GLU A 214 -4.97 12.17 15.15
C GLU A 214 -6.37 12.72 15.46
N SER A 215 -7.40 12.25 14.76
CA SER A 215 -8.80 12.61 15.01
C SER A 215 -9.25 12.20 16.42
N LEU A 216 -8.95 10.97 16.86
CA LEU A 216 -9.25 10.53 18.22
C LEU A 216 -8.54 11.36 19.29
N LYS A 217 -7.28 11.73 19.05
CA LYS A 217 -6.54 12.62 19.95
C LYS A 217 -7.22 13.98 20.06
N GLN A 218 -7.73 14.52 18.96
CA GLN A 218 -8.48 15.78 18.96
C GLN A 218 -9.82 15.65 19.70
N MET A 219 -10.54 14.54 19.52
CA MET A 219 -11.86 14.33 20.15
C MET A 219 -11.79 14.05 21.66
N THR A 220 -10.83 13.23 22.09
CA THR A 220 -10.75 12.74 23.47
C THR A 220 -9.80 13.55 24.35
N GLY A 221 -8.90 14.32 23.75
CA GLY A 221 -7.76 14.93 24.45
C GLY A 221 -6.74 13.89 24.94
N GLU A 222 -7.02 12.60 24.81
CA GLU A 222 -6.12 11.53 25.17
C GLU A 222 -5.19 11.22 24.00
N GLU A 223 -3.91 11.18 24.31
CA GLU A 223 -2.92 10.73 23.35
C GLU A 223 -3.00 9.20 23.26
N ILE A 224 -3.59 8.70 22.18
CA ILE A 224 -3.55 7.26 21.92
C ILE A 224 -2.08 6.87 21.83
N ARG A 225 -1.65 6.01 22.76
CA ARG A 225 -0.26 5.55 22.88
C ARG A 225 0.28 4.88 21.59
N SER A 226 -0.59 4.55 20.63
CA SER A 226 -0.21 3.90 19.37
C SER A 226 0.18 4.85 18.22
N VAL A 227 -0.12 6.17 18.30
CA VAL A 227 0.13 7.11 17.17
C VAL A 227 0.68 8.46 17.64
N LYS A 228 1.79 8.42 18.37
CA LYS A 228 2.71 9.59 18.34
C LYS A 228 3.40 9.61 16.97
N PRO A 229 3.78 10.78 16.42
CA PRO A 229 4.92 10.81 15.51
C PRO A 229 6.04 10.13 16.28
N GLN A 230 6.42 8.93 15.86
CA GLN A 230 7.25 8.04 16.65
C GLN A 230 8.45 8.86 17.15
N LYS A 231 8.52 9.11 18.47
CA LYS A 231 9.84 9.07 19.10
C LYS A 231 10.44 7.77 18.56
N PRO A 232 11.60 7.81 17.88
CA PRO A 232 12.09 6.70 17.07
C PRO A 232 11.88 5.44 17.89
N CYS A 233 10.99 4.57 17.41
CA CYS A 233 10.61 3.39 18.16
C CYS A 233 11.91 2.63 18.40
N VAL A 234 12.37 2.59 19.64
CA VAL A 234 13.64 1.94 19.96
C VAL A 234 13.34 0.45 19.96
N PHE A 235 13.58 -0.19 18.83
CA PHE A 235 13.43 -1.63 18.72
C PHE A 235 14.57 -2.30 19.49
N ALA A 236 14.21 -3.23 20.36
CA ALA A 236 15.18 -4.05 21.06
C ALA A 236 15.60 -5.24 20.17
N GLU A 237 16.74 -5.84 20.48
CA GLU A 237 17.04 -7.16 19.94
C GLU A 237 15.93 -8.14 20.34
N GLY A 238 15.45 -8.90 19.37
CA GLY A 238 14.33 -9.82 19.53
C GLY A 238 12.96 -9.24 19.21
N SER A 239 12.82 -7.93 18.98
CA SER A 239 11.55 -7.32 18.58
C SER A 239 11.06 -7.88 17.24
N ASN A 240 9.77 -8.24 17.17
CA ASN A 240 9.09 -8.57 15.92
C ASN A 240 8.69 -7.29 15.21
N VAL A 241 9.04 -7.19 13.94
CA VAL A 241 8.82 -6.00 13.13
C VAL A 241 8.32 -6.40 11.75
N TRP A 242 7.81 -5.42 11.02
CA TRP A 242 7.61 -5.55 9.58
C TRP A 242 8.19 -4.33 8.86
N VAL A 243 8.57 -4.54 7.60
CA VAL A 243 9.34 -3.57 6.81
C VAL A 243 8.42 -2.68 5.98
N SER A 244 8.64 -1.37 6.01
CA SER A 244 7.93 -0.38 5.20
C SER A 244 8.88 0.68 4.65
N GLY A 245 8.44 1.43 3.64
CA GLY A 245 9.14 2.62 3.17
C GLY A 245 10.43 2.40 2.37
N LEU A 246 10.78 1.16 1.99
CA LEU A 246 11.96 0.93 1.14
C LEU A 246 11.71 1.37 -0.30
N VAL A 247 12.48 2.36 -0.75
CA VAL A 247 12.42 2.87 -2.14
C VAL A 247 13.26 2.01 -3.09
N ASN A 248 14.48 1.66 -2.68
CA ASN A 248 15.44 0.96 -3.55
C ASN A 248 15.22 -0.56 -3.59
N ARG A 249 14.58 -1.11 -2.56
CA ARG A 249 14.29 -2.54 -2.40
C ARG A 249 12.81 -2.76 -2.03
N PRO A 250 11.86 -2.24 -2.86
CA PRO A 250 10.45 -2.24 -2.49
C PRO A 250 9.85 -3.65 -2.42
N GLU A 251 10.53 -4.64 -2.99
CA GLU A 251 10.13 -6.05 -2.89
C GLU A 251 10.06 -6.56 -1.44
N TYR A 252 10.77 -5.94 -0.51
CA TYR A 252 10.75 -6.32 0.90
C TYR A 252 9.70 -5.59 1.74
N ASN A 253 9.03 -4.57 1.19
CA ASN A 253 7.97 -3.87 1.91
C ASN A 253 6.78 -4.81 2.17
N GLY A 254 6.26 -4.77 3.40
CA GLY A 254 5.20 -5.62 3.89
C GLY A 254 5.65 -6.98 4.43
N LEU A 255 6.95 -7.28 4.44
CA LEU A 255 7.47 -8.53 4.99
C LEU A 255 7.77 -8.41 6.48
N ASP A 256 7.45 -9.47 7.20
CA ASP A 256 7.74 -9.63 8.62
C ASP A 256 9.19 -10.05 8.84
N GLY A 257 9.72 -9.68 10.01
CA GLY A 257 11.06 -10.06 10.44
C GLY A 257 11.26 -9.85 11.93
N LYS A 258 12.50 -10.13 12.35
CA LYS A 258 12.94 -10.00 13.73
C LYS A 258 14.22 -9.19 13.79
N VAL A 259 14.28 -8.24 14.73
CA VAL A 259 15.52 -7.51 15.01
C VAL A 259 16.50 -8.48 15.67
N THR A 260 17.69 -8.61 15.08
CA THR A 260 18.77 -9.50 15.49
C THR A 260 19.98 -8.76 16.05
N ALA A 261 20.11 -7.47 15.74
CA ALA A 261 21.10 -6.60 16.35
C ALA A 261 20.71 -5.13 16.19
N ILE A 262 21.16 -4.30 17.12
CA ILE A 262 21.12 -2.84 17.02
C ILE A 262 22.53 -2.39 16.62
N LEU A 263 22.64 -1.62 15.55
CA LEU A 263 23.90 -1.17 14.96
C LEU A 263 24.09 0.33 15.26
N PRO A 264 24.96 0.69 16.23
CA PRO A 264 25.24 2.09 16.55
C PRO A 264 25.85 2.84 15.37
N PHE A 265 25.64 4.14 15.31
CA PHE A 265 26.21 4.99 14.26
C PHE A 265 27.75 5.05 14.37
N HIS A 266 28.42 5.30 13.25
CA HIS A 266 29.88 5.40 13.14
C HIS A 266 30.68 4.20 13.69
N THR A 267 30.17 2.99 13.46
CA THR A 267 30.87 1.71 13.75
C THR A 267 31.30 1.01 12.46
N ASP A 268 32.14 -0.02 12.57
CA ASP A 268 32.55 -0.85 11.42
C ASP A 268 31.34 -1.48 10.70
N GLU A 269 30.30 -1.83 11.47
CA GLU A 269 29.06 -2.44 10.96
C GLU A 269 28.02 -1.42 10.50
N ASN A 270 28.17 -0.13 10.88
CA ASN A 270 27.28 0.95 10.46
C ASN A 270 28.03 2.29 10.40
N LYS A 271 28.47 2.64 9.18
CA LYS A 271 29.19 3.89 8.89
C LYS A 271 28.29 5.13 8.83
N THR A 272 26.97 4.97 8.93
CA THR A 272 26.03 6.09 8.82
C THR A 272 25.91 6.86 10.13
N ASP A 273 25.30 8.04 10.05
CA ASP A 273 24.96 8.97 11.14
C ASP A 273 23.68 8.58 11.90
N THR A 274 23.07 7.45 11.56
CA THR A 274 21.79 7.02 12.12
C THR A 274 21.92 5.61 12.68
N VAL A 275 21.21 5.32 13.77
CA VAL A 275 21.11 3.94 14.29
C VAL A 275 20.39 3.08 13.26
N ARG A 276 20.95 1.90 13.01
CA ARG A 276 20.35 0.89 12.13
C ARG A 276 20.04 -0.37 12.94
N HIS A 277 19.14 -1.18 12.41
CA HIS A 277 18.71 -2.44 12.97
C HIS A 277 19.02 -3.53 11.96
N ARG A 278 19.69 -4.61 12.40
CA ARG A 278 19.84 -5.81 11.60
C ARG A 278 18.57 -6.63 11.74
N VAL A 279 17.83 -6.82 10.65
CA VAL A 279 16.53 -7.47 10.63
C VAL A 279 16.61 -8.73 9.78
N ALA A 280 16.37 -9.88 10.39
CA ALA A 280 16.20 -11.14 9.67
C ALA A 280 14.73 -11.26 9.24
N LEU A 281 14.48 -11.30 7.94
CA LEU A 281 13.14 -11.49 7.40
C LEU A 281 12.67 -12.93 7.61
N SER A 282 11.38 -13.11 7.84
CA SER A 282 10.74 -14.42 8.04
C SER A 282 10.69 -15.26 6.75
N VAL A 283 11.07 -14.67 5.61
CA VAL A 283 11.07 -15.32 4.29
C VAL A 283 12.43 -15.16 3.61
N GLY A 284 12.80 -16.15 2.80
CA GLY A 284 13.98 -16.10 1.92
C GLY A 284 15.34 -16.07 2.60
N GLY A 285 15.43 -16.20 3.93
CA GLY A 285 16.69 -16.13 4.67
C GLY A 285 17.41 -14.78 4.57
N ILE A 286 16.68 -13.72 4.20
CA ILE A 286 17.24 -12.40 3.94
C ILE A 286 17.50 -11.65 5.24
N VAL A 287 18.68 -11.03 5.34
CA VAL A 287 19.02 -10.12 6.43
C VAL A 287 19.23 -8.71 5.88
N LEU A 288 18.52 -7.75 6.43
CA LEU A 288 18.58 -6.34 6.04
C LEU A 288 19.19 -5.50 7.16
N SER A 289 19.92 -4.45 6.80
CA SER A 289 20.30 -3.38 7.72
C SER A 289 19.40 -2.18 7.45
N LEU A 290 18.52 -1.84 8.38
CA LEU A 290 17.40 -0.91 8.19
C LEU A 290 17.40 0.22 9.21
N ARG A 291 16.91 1.40 8.81
CA ARG A 291 16.70 2.50 9.76
C ARG A 291 15.40 2.28 10.54
N GLY A 292 15.29 2.86 11.73
CA GLY A 292 14.09 2.71 12.57
C GLY A 292 12.80 3.23 11.92
N ASP A 293 12.89 4.25 11.06
CA ASP A 293 11.78 4.82 10.29
C ASP A 293 11.25 3.90 9.17
N THR A 294 11.98 2.84 8.83
CA THR A 294 11.55 1.80 7.87
C THR A 294 10.95 0.56 8.56
N LEU A 295 10.80 0.62 9.89
CA LEU A 295 10.34 -0.49 10.71
C LEU A 295 9.08 -0.11 11.47
N HIS A 296 8.17 -1.07 11.52
CA HIS A 296 6.96 -0.97 12.31
C HIS A 296 6.87 -2.14 13.27
N PRO A 297 6.38 -1.92 14.50
CA PRO A 297 6.10 -3.02 15.40
C PRO A 297 5.08 -3.95 14.74
N ASP A 298 5.31 -5.26 14.79
CA ASP A 298 4.26 -6.21 14.46
C ASP A 298 3.19 -6.11 15.55
N PRO A 299 1.95 -5.65 15.26
CA PRO A 299 0.93 -5.49 16.30
C PRO A 299 0.54 -6.82 16.95
N GLY A 300 1.00 -7.95 16.40
CA GLY A 300 0.51 -9.28 16.74
C GLY A 300 -0.93 -9.42 16.26
N LEU A 301 -1.30 -10.62 15.82
CA LEU A 301 -2.72 -10.95 15.80
C LEU A 301 -3.21 -10.98 17.25
N PRO A 302 -4.36 -10.37 17.59
CA PRO A 302 -5.00 -10.62 18.87
C PRO A 302 -5.05 -12.13 19.10
N THR A 303 -4.62 -12.59 20.27
CA THR A 303 -4.44 -14.02 20.62
C THR A 303 -5.66 -14.89 20.28
N ALA A 304 -6.85 -14.29 20.23
CA ALA A 304 -8.12 -14.89 19.80
C ALA A 304 -8.15 -15.40 18.34
N LEU A 305 -7.25 -14.94 17.46
CA LEU A 305 -7.16 -15.39 16.06
C LEU A 305 -6.06 -16.45 15.83
N GLN A 306 -5.25 -16.78 16.85
CA GLN A 306 -4.22 -17.83 16.77
C GLN A 306 -4.79 -19.24 17.07
N GLY A 307 -6.03 -19.49 16.65
CA GLY A 307 -6.81 -20.68 17.01
C GLY A 307 -6.05 -22.01 16.99
N HIS A 308 -6.17 -22.72 18.12
CA HIS A 308 -5.97 -24.15 18.36
C HIS A 308 -4.78 -24.84 17.68
N LYS A 309 -3.75 -25.13 18.49
CA LYS A 309 -2.99 -26.38 18.32
C LYS A 309 -3.96 -27.56 18.42
N PRO A 310 -3.90 -28.55 17.51
CA PRO A 310 -4.57 -29.82 17.75
C PRO A 310 -3.92 -30.46 18.97
N SER A 311 -4.71 -30.70 20.01
CA SER A 311 -4.36 -31.61 21.09
C SER A 311 -4.05 -32.96 20.46
N ARG A 312 -2.87 -33.52 20.74
CA ARG A 312 -2.64 -34.95 20.57
C ARG A 312 -3.42 -35.71 21.64
#